data_AF-A0A848Q7B5-F1
#
_entry.id   AF-A0A848Q7B5-F1
#
_cell.length_a   1.000
_cell.length_b   1.000
_cell.length_c   1.000
_cell.angle_alpha   90.00
_cell.angle_beta   90.00
_cell.angle_gamma   90.00
#
_symmetry.space_group_name_H-M   'P 1'
#
loop_
_entity.id
_entity.type
_entity.pdbx_description
1 polymer ?
#
loop_
_entity_poly.entity_id
_entity_poly.type
_entity_poly.pdbx_seq_one_letter_code
_entity_poly.pdbx_strand_id
1 'polypeptide(L)'
;MNKKMVRFLNSIDIIDVDSFDLDFDLVGMNAIIKSQVDMAIVKDTPWQYHLLERFQKGLSGISYPYTITFSYKEKPTYYDAVHIIENWYRANYRAAAHFEMREDHGNIVLTFNDEGKRESFAPIMANLKDFFRFLCYEFVILDEFVPEETVVNVSLKKLQSLTKKAEKVIEEAEQEESDDEETSYYREPKTLEEVHKEELEGFE
;
A
#
# COMPACT_ATOMS: atom_id res chain seq x y z
N MET A 1 -20.97 5.17 29.12
CA MET A 1 -20.10 6.30 29.48
C MET A 1 -20.28 6.70 30.94
N ASN A 2 -19.20 6.67 31.71
CA ASN A 2 -19.16 7.01 33.13
C ASN A 2 -19.22 8.53 33.36
N LYS A 3 -19.77 8.96 34.50
CA LYS A 3 -19.79 10.38 34.93
C LYS A 3 -18.40 11.02 34.97
N LYS A 4 -17.36 10.22 35.25
CA LYS A 4 -15.96 10.68 35.21
C LYS A 4 -15.51 11.04 33.79
N MET A 5 -15.86 10.23 32.80
CA MET A 5 -15.55 10.49 31.39
C MET A 5 -16.24 11.76 30.89
N VAL A 6 -17.53 11.93 31.21
CA VAL A 6 -18.27 13.15 30.88
C VAL A 6 -17.59 14.40 31.45
N ARG A 7 -17.14 14.35 32.71
CA ARG A 7 -16.40 15.47 33.33
C ARG A 7 -15.07 15.74 32.63
N PHE A 8 -14.36 14.70 32.23
CA PHE A 8 -13.09 14.84 31.49
C PHE A 8 -13.32 15.47 30.12
N LEU A 9 -14.27 14.97 29.33
CA LEU A 9 -14.61 15.53 28.02
C LEU A 9 -15.01 17.01 28.12
N ASN A 10 -15.82 17.36 29.12
CA ASN A 10 -16.14 18.76 29.39
C ASN A 10 -14.92 19.61 29.79
N SER A 11 -13.95 19.03 30.51
CA SER A 11 -12.72 19.74 30.90
C SER A 11 -11.78 20.04 29.74
N ILE A 12 -11.87 19.26 28.66
CA ILE A 12 -11.12 19.46 27.41
C ILE A 12 -11.95 20.18 26.32
N ASP A 13 -13.02 20.88 26.74
CA ASP A 13 -13.89 21.69 25.87
C ASP A 13 -14.71 20.89 24.83
N ILE A 14 -14.99 19.61 25.11
CA ILE A 14 -15.89 18.78 24.32
C ILE A 14 -17.28 18.80 24.96
N ILE A 15 -18.14 19.68 24.42
CA ILE A 15 -19.53 19.88 24.88
C ILE A 15 -20.46 18.77 24.37
N ASP A 16 -20.22 18.30 23.14
CA ASP A 16 -21.03 17.27 22.51
C ASP A 16 -20.50 15.88 22.87
N VAL A 17 -20.85 15.47 24.08
CA VAL A 17 -20.35 14.26 24.74
C VAL A 17 -21.01 13.00 24.17
N ASP A 18 -22.23 13.10 23.63
CA ASP A 18 -23.00 11.97 23.10
C ASP A 18 -22.43 11.43 21.78
N SER A 19 -21.67 12.25 21.05
CA SER A 19 -20.94 11.83 19.84
C SER A 19 -19.71 10.96 20.14
N PHE A 20 -19.31 10.83 21.41
CA PHE A 20 -18.14 10.04 21.82
C PHE A 20 -18.57 8.77 22.56
N ASP A 21 -18.12 7.64 22.03
CA ASP A 21 -18.30 6.29 22.57
C ASP A 21 -17.09 5.88 23.43
N LEU A 22 -16.68 6.77 24.33
CA LEU A 22 -15.51 6.60 25.19
C LEU A 22 -15.92 6.31 26.64
N ASP A 23 -15.13 5.48 27.32
CA ASP A 23 -15.22 5.32 28.77
C ASP A 23 -13.85 5.09 29.40
N PHE A 24 -13.72 5.45 30.67
CA PHE A 24 -12.49 5.16 31.41
C PHE A 24 -12.53 3.75 31.97
N ASP A 25 -11.53 2.95 31.61
CA ASP A 25 -11.24 1.68 32.28
C ASP A 25 -10.45 1.94 33.57
N LEU A 26 -9.35 2.68 33.44
CA LEU A 26 -8.48 3.05 34.54
C LEU A 26 -8.08 4.52 34.44
N VAL A 27 -8.15 5.21 35.57
CA VAL A 27 -7.57 6.55 35.74
C VAL A 27 -6.87 6.58 37.08
N GLY A 28 -5.57 6.89 37.07
CA GLY A 28 -4.76 6.92 38.27
C GLY A 28 -3.53 7.80 38.12
N MET A 29 -2.91 8.13 39.25
CA MET A 29 -1.56 8.71 39.23
C MET A 29 -0.56 7.59 38.96
N ASN A 30 0.44 7.89 38.13
CA ASN A 30 1.52 6.95 37.87
C ASN A 30 2.25 6.64 39.19
N ALA A 31 2.45 5.36 39.48
CA ALA A 31 3.06 4.90 40.74
C ALA A 31 4.53 5.33 40.87
N ILE A 32 5.22 5.50 39.74
CA ILE A 32 6.62 5.90 39.66
C ILE A 32 6.70 7.43 39.63
N ILE A 33 5.93 8.08 38.76
CA ILE A 33 5.91 9.54 38.57
C ILE A 33 4.60 10.10 39.11
N LYS A 34 4.57 10.46 40.40
CA LYS A 34 3.34 10.92 41.07
C LYS A 34 2.71 12.21 40.50
N SER A 35 3.43 12.94 39.64
CA SER A 35 2.91 14.11 38.94
C SER A 35 2.17 13.78 37.64
N GLN A 36 2.31 12.56 37.13
CA GLN A 36 1.73 12.11 35.86
C GLN A 36 0.43 11.35 36.08
N VAL A 37 -0.56 11.64 35.24
CA VAL A 37 -1.85 10.93 35.25
C VAL A 37 -1.87 9.91 34.12
N ASP A 38 -2.08 8.65 34.45
CA ASP A 38 -2.24 7.58 33.49
C ASP A 38 -3.73 7.31 33.25
N MET A 39 -4.13 7.33 31.98
CA MET A 39 -5.50 7.16 31.54
C MET A 39 -5.61 6.00 30.55
N ALA A 40 -6.37 4.98 30.90
CA ALA A 40 -6.76 3.90 29.99
C ALA A 40 -8.23 4.12 29.58
N ILE A 41 -8.44 4.31 28.28
CA ILE A 41 -9.74 4.63 27.69
C ILE A 41 -10.21 3.46 26.83
N VAL A 42 -11.39 2.94 27.12
CA VAL A 42 -12.09 1.96 26.28
C VAL A 42 -12.96 2.72 25.29
N LYS A 43 -12.85 2.37 24.02
CA LYS A 43 -13.72 2.84 22.95
C LYS A 43 -14.53 1.68 22.38
N ASP A 44 -15.80 1.93 22.06
CA ASP A 44 -16.66 0.88 21.52
C ASP A 44 -16.35 0.63 20.03
N THR A 45 -16.23 1.68 19.23
CA THR A 45 -15.94 1.62 17.79
C THR A 45 -14.53 2.15 17.47
N PRO A 46 -14.00 1.95 16.25
CA PRO A 46 -12.77 2.60 15.80
C PRO A 46 -12.89 4.14 15.72
N TRP A 47 -11.76 4.84 15.62
CA TRP A 47 -11.76 6.30 15.58
C TRP A 47 -12.25 6.82 14.24
N GLN A 48 -13.11 7.84 14.29
CA GLN A 48 -13.35 8.68 13.13
C GLN A 48 -12.42 9.88 13.22
N TYR A 49 -11.73 10.22 12.12
CA TYR A 49 -10.65 11.21 12.16
C TYR A 49 -11.07 12.57 12.71
N HIS A 50 -12.26 13.05 12.37
CA HIS A 50 -12.77 14.34 12.86
C HIS A 50 -13.03 14.35 14.38
N LEU A 51 -13.48 13.23 14.95
CA LEU A 51 -13.64 13.10 16.41
C LEU A 51 -12.29 13.00 17.09
N LEU A 52 -11.35 12.27 16.48
CA LEU A 52 -9.98 12.14 16.98
C LEU A 52 -9.25 13.49 16.98
N GLU A 53 -9.37 14.28 15.91
CA GLU A 53 -8.78 15.62 15.81
C GLU A 53 -9.33 16.54 16.91
N ARG A 54 -10.65 16.53 17.11
CA ARG A 54 -11.29 17.27 18.20
C ARG A 54 -10.77 16.83 19.57
N PHE A 55 -10.63 15.53 19.77
CA PHE A 55 -10.08 14.96 21.00
C PHE A 55 -8.63 15.38 21.23
N GLN A 56 -7.75 15.25 20.22
CA GLN A 56 -6.35 15.68 20.29
C GLN A 56 -6.21 17.17 20.57
N LYS A 57 -7.06 18.00 19.95
CA LYS A 57 -7.10 19.44 20.23
C LYS A 57 -7.48 19.71 21.68
N GLY A 58 -8.48 18.99 22.21
CA GLY A 58 -8.85 19.08 23.63
C GLY A 58 -7.70 18.68 24.56
N LEU A 59 -6.98 17.61 24.22
CA LEU A 59 -5.81 17.15 24.98
C LEU A 59 -4.69 18.19 25.05
N SER A 60 -4.49 18.97 23.99
CA SER A 60 -3.47 20.04 23.98
C SER A 60 -3.72 21.14 25.02
N GLY A 61 -4.94 21.25 25.55
CA GLY A 61 -5.30 22.19 26.62
C GLY A 61 -4.95 21.69 28.02
N ILE A 62 -4.54 20.44 28.18
CA ILE A 62 -4.22 19.86 29.49
C ILE A 62 -2.83 20.33 29.94
N SER A 63 -2.76 20.96 31.11
CA SER A 63 -1.52 21.52 31.66
C SER A 63 -0.64 20.53 32.41
N TYR A 64 -1.21 19.43 32.91
CA TYR A 64 -0.49 18.41 33.66
C TYR A 64 0.05 17.30 32.74
N PRO A 65 1.16 16.63 33.09
CA PRO A 65 1.67 15.53 32.30
C PRO A 65 0.73 14.32 32.37
N TYR A 66 0.50 13.67 31.23
CA TYR A 66 -0.39 12.52 31.14
C TYR A 66 0.14 11.43 30.22
N THR A 67 -0.31 10.19 30.43
CA THR A 67 -0.31 9.14 29.40
C THR A 67 -1.73 8.73 29.06
N ILE A 68 -1.96 8.38 27.80
CA ILE A 68 -3.23 7.84 27.34
C ILE A 68 -2.95 6.54 26.59
N THR A 69 -3.72 5.51 26.92
CA THR A 69 -3.78 4.26 26.18
C THR A 69 -5.22 3.97 25.78
N PHE A 70 -5.40 3.35 24.62
CA PHE A 70 -6.71 2.98 24.10
C PHE A 70 -6.89 1.48 24.06
N SER A 71 -8.09 1.03 24.40
CA SER A 71 -8.56 -0.33 24.14
C SER A 71 -9.87 -0.26 23.37
N TYR A 72 -10.10 -1.21 22.47
CA TYR A 72 -11.26 -1.22 21.58
C TYR A 72 -12.10 -2.46 21.81
N LYS A 73 -13.41 -2.30 21.94
CA LYS A 73 -14.34 -3.44 21.89
C LYS A 73 -14.47 -3.92 20.44
N GLU A 74 -14.80 -2.97 19.57
CA GLU A 74 -14.73 -2.95 18.10
C GLU A 74 -13.30 -3.03 17.57
N LYS A 75 -12.75 -4.20 17.20
CA LYS A 75 -11.41 -4.21 16.56
C LYS A 75 -11.44 -3.38 15.26
N PRO A 76 -10.50 -2.44 15.06
CA PRO A 76 -10.43 -1.64 13.85
C PRO A 76 -10.24 -2.52 12.61
N THR A 77 -11.02 -2.26 11.57
CA THR A 77 -10.89 -2.96 10.29
C THR A 77 -9.88 -2.26 9.38
N TYR A 78 -9.46 -2.96 8.31
CA TYR A 78 -8.60 -2.36 7.28
C TYR A 78 -9.22 -1.07 6.70
N TYR A 79 -10.53 -1.07 6.42
CA TYR A 79 -11.23 0.11 5.89
C TYR A 79 -11.19 1.30 6.86
N ASP A 80 -11.34 1.06 8.16
CA ASP A 80 -11.24 2.12 9.18
C ASP A 80 -9.83 2.71 9.21
N ALA A 81 -8.81 1.85 9.12
CA ALA A 81 -7.43 2.28 9.09
C ALA A 81 -7.10 3.09 7.83
N VAL A 82 -7.55 2.66 6.65
CA VAL A 82 -7.43 3.41 5.39
C VAL A 82 -8.08 4.79 5.53
N HIS A 83 -9.32 4.87 5.99
CA HIS A 83 -10.01 6.14 6.19
C HIS A 83 -9.30 7.05 7.18
N ILE A 84 -8.73 6.51 8.26
CA ILE A 84 -7.93 7.29 9.20
C ILE A 84 -6.66 7.82 8.53
N ILE A 85 -5.94 6.99 7.76
CA ILE A 85 -4.69 7.37 7.08
C ILE A 85 -4.95 8.49 6.08
N GLU A 86 -5.96 8.35 5.22
CA GLU A 86 -6.28 9.35 4.20
C GLU A 86 -6.63 10.71 4.82
N ASN A 87 -7.48 10.69 5.86
CA ASN A 87 -7.90 11.92 6.52
C ASN A 87 -6.74 12.56 7.31
N TRP A 88 -5.92 11.74 7.99
CA TRP A 88 -4.71 12.21 8.65
C TRP A 88 -3.71 12.83 7.67
N TYR A 89 -3.49 12.18 6.53
CA TYR A 89 -2.56 12.70 5.52
C TYR A 89 -3.08 14.02 4.93
N ARG A 90 -4.37 14.07 4.58
CA ARG A 90 -5.01 15.28 4.06
C ARG A 90 -4.96 16.44 5.05
N ALA A 91 -5.19 16.19 6.33
CA ALA A 91 -5.18 17.22 7.35
C ALA A 91 -3.78 17.81 7.60
N ASN A 92 -2.74 16.96 7.63
CA ASN A 92 -1.37 17.39 7.91
C ASN A 92 -0.65 17.98 6.69
N TYR A 93 -0.86 17.41 5.49
CA TYR A 93 -0.09 17.77 4.29
C TYR A 93 -0.90 18.54 3.26
N ARG A 94 -2.22 18.68 3.44
CA ARG A 94 -3.13 19.38 2.51
C ARG A 94 -3.04 18.89 1.07
N ALA A 95 -2.66 17.62 0.89
CA ALA A 95 -2.45 16.97 -0.39
C ALA A 95 -3.18 15.61 -0.43
N ALA A 96 -3.41 15.10 -1.64
CA ALA A 96 -3.83 13.72 -1.83
C ALA A 96 -2.63 12.80 -1.61
N ALA A 97 -2.87 11.61 -1.04
CA ALA A 97 -1.84 10.60 -0.88
C ALA A 97 -1.26 10.22 -2.24
N HIS A 98 0.07 10.17 -2.33
CA HIS A 98 0.79 9.70 -3.53
C HIS A 98 1.16 8.21 -3.45
N PHE A 99 0.44 7.48 -2.61
CA PHE A 99 0.59 6.05 -2.38
C PHE A 99 -0.78 5.39 -2.47
N GLU A 100 -0.80 4.17 -2.97
CA GLU A 100 -1.97 3.30 -2.87
C GLU A 100 -1.84 2.44 -1.62
N MET A 101 -2.97 1.98 -1.09
CA MET A 101 -3.01 1.11 0.09
C MET A 101 -3.54 -0.25 -0.31
N ARG A 102 -2.89 -1.30 0.16
CA ARG A 102 -3.35 -2.69 0.04
C ARG A 102 -3.34 -3.37 1.40
N GLU A 103 -4.29 -4.28 1.61
CA GLU A 103 -4.26 -5.19 2.74
C GLU A 103 -3.41 -6.42 2.39
N ASP A 104 -2.41 -6.72 3.22
CA ASP A 104 -1.62 -7.94 3.11
C ASP A 104 -1.54 -8.65 4.45
N HIS A 105 -2.25 -9.76 4.60
CA HIS A 105 -2.28 -10.59 5.81
C HIS A 105 -2.53 -9.81 7.12
N GLY A 106 -3.40 -8.79 7.09
CA GLY A 106 -3.69 -7.93 8.25
C GLY A 106 -2.68 -6.80 8.46
N ASN A 107 -1.76 -6.58 7.51
CA ASN A 107 -0.88 -5.43 7.43
C ASN A 107 -1.39 -4.44 6.38
N ILE A 108 -0.98 -3.18 6.52
CA ILE A 108 -1.26 -2.12 5.54
C ILE A 108 0.02 -1.89 4.75
N VAL A 109 -0.02 -2.20 3.46
CA VAL A 109 1.10 -1.98 2.54
C VAL A 109 0.82 -0.69 1.77
N LEU A 110 1.75 0.26 1.87
CA LEU A 110 1.74 1.48 1.07
C LEU A 110 2.57 1.24 -0.20
N THR A 111 1.93 1.24 -1.36
CA THR A 111 2.59 1.06 -2.65
C THR A 111 2.88 2.41 -3.30
N PHE A 112 4.14 2.61 -3.70
CA PHE A 112 4.61 3.81 -4.38
C PHE A 112 5.02 3.49 -5.81
N ASN A 113 4.59 4.36 -6.74
CA ASN A 113 4.90 4.24 -8.17
C ASN A 113 6.21 4.92 -8.57
N ASP A 114 6.76 5.75 -7.68
CA ASP A 114 7.96 6.56 -7.90
C ASP A 114 8.90 6.45 -6.69
N GLU A 115 10.13 6.02 -6.94
CA GLU A 115 11.15 5.79 -5.91
C GLU A 115 11.55 7.10 -5.21
N GLY A 116 11.61 8.21 -5.95
CA GLY A 116 11.92 9.52 -5.37
C GLY A 116 10.83 10.00 -4.40
N LYS A 117 9.57 9.64 -4.67
CA LYS A 117 8.45 9.93 -3.75
C LYS A 117 8.52 9.04 -2.51
N ARG A 118 8.88 7.77 -2.65
CA ARG A 118 9.07 6.86 -1.51
C ARG A 118 10.13 7.38 -0.54
N GLU A 119 11.28 7.83 -1.05
CA GLU A 119 12.35 8.40 -0.22
C GLU A 119 11.87 9.65 0.52
N SER A 120 11.17 10.55 -0.18
CA SER A 120 10.60 11.75 0.45
C SER A 120 9.54 11.44 1.52
N PHE A 121 8.91 10.26 1.44
CA PHE A 121 7.89 9.81 2.36
C PHE A 121 8.45 9.14 3.62
N ALA A 122 9.72 8.75 3.65
CA ALA A 122 10.35 8.12 4.83
C ALA A 122 10.10 8.85 6.17
N PRO A 123 10.26 10.19 6.29
CA PRO A 123 9.93 10.89 7.54
C PRO A 123 8.43 10.90 7.84
N ILE A 124 7.57 10.93 6.82
CA ILE A 124 6.10 10.88 6.97
C ILE A 124 5.68 9.50 7.48
N MET A 125 6.32 8.44 6.98
CA MET A 125 6.10 7.07 7.43
C MET A 125 6.39 6.90 8.93
N ALA A 126 7.48 7.50 9.42
CA ALA A 126 7.80 7.46 10.86
C ALA A 126 6.69 8.10 11.69
N ASN A 127 6.22 9.29 11.28
CA ASN A 127 5.10 9.97 11.95
C ASN A 127 3.80 9.15 11.89
N LEU A 128 3.55 8.48 10.77
CA LEU A 128 2.37 7.64 10.60
C LEU A 128 2.42 6.41 11.53
N LYS A 129 3.58 5.77 11.66
CA LYS A 129 3.79 4.66 12.61
C LYS A 129 3.61 5.13 14.05
N ASP A 130 4.15 6.29 14.41
CA ASP A 130 3.95 6.87 15.74
C ASP A 130 2.47 7.22 16.01
N PHE A 131 1.75 7.69 14.99
CA PHE A 131 0.32 7.95 15.08
C PHE A 131 -0.49 6.66 15.31
N PHE A 132 -0.19 5.58 14.60
CA PHE A 132 -0.84 4.28 14.84
C PHE A 132 -0.48 3.68 16.21
N ARG A 133 0.76 3.89 16.69
CA ARG A 133 1.16 3.52 18.04
C ARG A 133 0.35 4.30 19.09
N PHE A 134 0.15 5.61 18.88
CA PHE A 134 -0.70 6.42 19.75
C PHE A 134 -2.15 5.92 19.78
N LEU A 135 -2.71 5.50 18.63
CA LEU A 135 -4.04 4.92 18.55
C LEU A 135 -4.11 3.50 19.12
N CYS A 136 -3.00 2.84 19.43
CA CYS A 136 -2.95 1.44 19.84
C CYS A 136 -3.62 0.50 18.81
N TYR A 137 -3.39 0.75 17.52
CA TYR A 137 -3.86 -0.12 16.44
C TYR A 137 -2.88 -1.27 16.22
N GLU A 138 -3.41 -2.47 15.98
CA GLU A 138 -2.61 -3.70 15.82
C GLU A 138 -1.93 -3.81 14.43
N PHE A 139 -2.26 -2.93 13.49
CA PHE A 139 -1.73 -2.95 12.12
C PHE A 139 -0.24 -2.63 12.06
N VAL A 140 0.50 -3.40 11.27
CA VAL A 140 1.87 -3.04 10.85
C VAL A 140 1.79 -2.32 9.51
N ILE A 141 2.44 -1.16 9.42
CA ILE A 141 2.52 -0.38 8.18
C ILE A 141 3.85 -0.69 7.48
N LEU A 142 3.74 -1.21 6.27
CA LEU A 142 4.84 -1.60 5.39
C LEU A 142 4.87 -0.68 4.16
N ASP A 143 6.05 -0.49 3.59
CA ASP A 143 6.24 0.19 2.30
C ASP A 143 6.72 -0.78 1.23
N GLU A 144 6.06 -0.75 0.08
CA GLU A 144 6.44 -1.51 -1.09
C GLU A 144 6.60 -0.55 -2.28
N PHE A 145 7.66 -0.75 -3.06
CA PHE A 145 7.83 -0.06 -4.32
C PHE A 145 7.34 -0.97 -5.44
N VAL A 146 6.31 -0.53 -6.14
CA VAL A 146 5.80 -1.22 -7.32
C VAL A 146 6.01 -0.26 -8.49
N PRO A 147 7.03 -0.48 -9.34
CA PRO A 147 7.20 0.35 -10.52
C PRO A 147 5.94 0.21 -11.39
N GLU A 148 5.35 1.32 -11.81
CA GLU A 148 4.31 1.29 -12.83
C GLU A 148 4.87 0.53 -14.04
N GLU A 149 4.22 -0.57 -14.43
CA GLU A 149 4.47 -1.17 -15.73
C GLU A 149 4.19 -0.07 -16.75
N THR A 150 5.25 0.48 -17.36
CA THR A 150 5.09 1.36 -18.49
C THR A 150 4.33 0.57 -19.52
N VAL A 151 3.03 0.85 -19.68
CA VAL A 151 2.30 0.47 -20.87
C VAL A 151 3.05 1.16 -21.98
N VAL A 152 3.97 0.43 -22.62
CA VAL A 152 4.66 0.89 -23.81
C VAL A 152 3.53 1.03 -24.81
N ASN A 153 3.03 2.25 -24.95
CA ASN A 153 2.13 2.61 -26.03
C ASN A 153 3.00 2.62 -27.27
N VAL A 154 3.32 1.42 -27.76
CA VAL A 154 4.01 1.22 -29.00
C VAL A 154 3.06 1.78 -30.05
N SER A 155 3.30 3.03 -30.44
CA SER A 155 2.55 3.65 -31.53
C SER A 155 2.56 2.66 -32.69
N LEU A 156 1.38 2.25 -33.17
CA LEU A 156 1.24 1.31 -34.29
C LEU A 156 2.08 1.72 -35.51
N LYS A 157 2.38 3.02 -35.64
CA LYS A 157 3.28 3.59 -36.65
C LYS A 157 4.74 3.12 -36.54
N LYS A 158 5.28 2.91 -35.33
CA LYS A 158 6.64 2.38 -35.13
C LYS A 158 6.70 0.89 -35.50
N LEU A 159 5.69 0.10 -35.12
CA LEU A 159 5.61 -1.31 -35.55
C LEU A 159 5.45 -1.44 -37.06
N GLN A 160 4.60 -0.63 -37.71
CA GLN A 160 4.46 -0.61 -39.17
C GLN A 160 5.74 -0.17 -39.90
N SER A 161 6.53 0.72 -39.31
CA SER A 161 7.82 1.11 -39.90
C SER A 161 8.90 0.05 -39.74
N LEU A 162 8.83 -0.77 -38.69
CA LEU A 162 9.73 -1.90 -38.48
C LEU A 162 9.36 -3.08 -39.37
N THR A 163 8.06 -3.38 -39.56
CA THR A 163 7.62 -4.41 -40.50
C THR A 163 7.94 -4.00 -41.95
N LYS A 164 7.72 -2.75 -42.36
CA LYS A 164 8.11 -2.29 -43.70
C LYS A 164 9.61 -2.31 -43.96
N LYS A 165 10.44 -2.10 -42.93
CA LYS A 165 11.90 -2.22 -43.06
C LYS A 165 12.33 -3.69 -43.12
N ALA A 166 11.66 -4.59 -42.42
CA ALA A 166 11.93 -6.02 -42.52
C ALA A 166 11.51 -6.59 -43.89
N GLU A 167 10.36 -6.15 -44.43
CA GLU A 167 9.85 -6.58 -45.74
C GLU A 167 10.75 -6.11 -46.90
N LYS A 168 11.29 -4.89 -46.81
CA LYS A 168 12.22 -4.35 -47.81
C LYS A 168 13.59 -5.05 -47.81
N VAL A 169 14.05 -5.53 -46.65
CA VAL A 169 15.30 -6.31 -46.54
C VAL A 169 15.14 -7.73 -47.09
N ILE A 170 13.92 -8.28 -47.08
CA ILE A 170 13.61 -9.58 -47.69
C ILE A 170 13.52 -9.46 -49.22
N GLU A 171 12.90 -8.41 -49.76
CA GLU A 171 12.86 -8.18 -51.21
C GLU A 171 14.25 -7.90 -51.83
N GLU A 172 15.15 -7.22 -51.09
CA GLU A 172 16.53 -6.98 -51.53
C GLU A 172 17.39 -8.27 -51.46
N ALA A 173 17.10 -9.19 -50.54
CA ALA A 173 17.76 -10.50 -50.47
C ALA A 173 17.26 -11.48 -51.55
N GLU A 174 15.98 -11.43 -51.92
CA GLU A 174 15.41 -12.28 -52.99
C GLU A 174 15.81 -11.81 -54.41
N GLN A 175 16.19 -10.54 -54.59
CA GLN A 175 16.70 -10.05 -55.88
C GLN A 175 18.18 -10.36 -56.11
N GLU A 176 19.00 -10.46 -55.06
CA GLU A 176 20.42 -10.85 -55.18
C GLU A 176 20.63 -12.36 -55.40
N GLU A 177 19.65 -13.22 -55.09
CA GLU A 177 19.73 -14.68 -55.35
C GLU A 177 19.27 -15.10 -56.76
N SER A 178 18.93 -14.16 -57.65
CA SER A 178 18.40 -14.47 -58.99
C SER A 178 19.41 -14.44 -60.14
N ASP A 179 20.71 -14.26 -59.86
CA ASP A 179 21.72 -14.04 -60.90
C ASP A 179 23.03 -14.85 -60.75
N ASP A 180 23.03 -16.01 -60.07
CA ASP A 180 24.13 -16.97 -60.22
C ASP A 180 23.65 -18.43 -60.20
N GLU A 181 24.01 -19.13 -61.28
CA GLU A 181 23.71 -20.52 -61.61
C GLU A 181 24.35 -21.54 -60.63
N GLU A 182 23.65 -22.67 -60.47
CA GLU A 182 24.16 -24.01 -60.15
C GLU A 182 25.05 -24.22 -58.90
N THR A 183 24.48 -24.84 -57.87
CA THR A 183 24.92 -26.18 -57.43
C THR A 183 23.95 -26.83 -56.44
N SER A 184 23.40 -27.95 -56.85
CA SER A 184 22.52 -28.83 -56.08
C SER A 184 23.28 -29.62 -55.01
N TYR A 185 22.91 -29.51 -53.74
CA TYR A 185 23.07 -30.58 -52.73
C TYR A 185 22.00 -30.43 -51.63
N TYR A 186 20.72 -30.54 -52.00
CA TYR A 186 19.67 -30.76 -51.00
C TYR A 186 19.59 -32.25 -50.69
N ARG A 187 19.95 -32.62 -49.46
CA ARG A 187 19.55 -33.88 -48.84
C ARG A 187 18.21 -33.60 -48.17
N GLU A 188 17.13 -34.17 -48.69
CA GLU A 188 15.80 -34.02 -48.09
C GLU A 188 15.81 -34.55 -46.65
N PRO A 189 15.26 -33.81 -45.67
CA PRO A 189 15.09 -34.34 -44.33
C PRO A 189 13.99 -35.41 -44.35
N LYS A 190 14.35 -36.65 -44.02
CA LYS A 190 13.40 -37.75 -43.83
C LYS A 190 12.29 -37.33 -42.87
N THR A 191 11.04 -37.63 -43.23
CA THR A 191 9.88 -37.38 -42.38
C THR A 191 9.86 -38.32 -41.17
N LEU A 192 9.30 -37.86 -40.04
CA LEU A 192 9.19 -38.60 -38.77
C LEU A 192 8.58 -40.00 -38.89
N GLU A 193 7.77 -40.27 -39.91
CA GLU A 193 7.18 -41.59 -40.17
C GLU A 193 8.19 -42.62 -40.72
N GLU A 194 9.27 -42.18 -41.37
CA GLU A 194 10.33 -43.08 -41.85
C GLU A 194 11.32 -43.48 -40.75
N VAL A 195 11.57 -42.58 -39.79
CA VAL A 195 12.45 -42.85 -38.63
C VAL A 195 11.83 -43.90 -37.70
N HIS A 196 10.50 -43.86 -37.52
CA HIS A 196 9.78 -44.82 -36.67
C HIS A 196 9.64 -46.22 -37.28
N LYS A 197 9.87 -46.38 -38.59
CA LYS A 197 9.82 -47.68 -39.26
C LYS A 197 11.16 -48.42 -39.19
N GLU A 198 12.28 -47.69 -39.21
CA GLU A 198 13.63 -48.26 -39.03
C GLU A 198 13.90 -48.70 -37.57
N GLU A 199 13.27 -48.10 -36.56
CA GLU A 199 13.43 -48.52 -35.15
C GLU A 199 12.70 -49.83 -34.80
N LEU A 200 11.68 -50.23 -35.57
CA LEU A 200 10.91 -51.47 -35.34
C LEU A 200 11.46 -52.69 -36.10
N GLU A 201 12.32 -52.50 -37.11
CA GLU A 201 12.99 -53.59 -37.84
C GLU A 201 14.37 -53.94 -37.25
N GLY A 202 14.82 -53.24 -36.20
CA GLY A 202 16.09 -53.48 -35.51
C GLY A 202 16.01 -54.39 -34.28
N PHE A 203 14.85 -54.94 -33.96
CA PHE A 203 14.61 -55.86 -32.83
C PHE A 203 14.02 -57.20 -33.31
N GLU A 204 14.73 -57.92 -34.20
CA GLU A 204 14.66 -59.39 -34.35
C GLU A 204 16.05 -59.97 -34.67
#